data_AF-R8W445-F1
#
_entry.id   AF-R8W445-F1
#
_cell.length_a   1.000
_cell.length_b   1.000
_cell.length_c   1.000
_cell.angle_alpha   90.00
_cell.angle_beta   90.00
_cell.angle_gamma   90.00
#
_symmetry.space_group_name_H-M   'P 1'
#
loop_
_entity.id
_entity.type
_entity.pdbx_description
1 polymer ?
#
loop_
_entity_poly.entity_id
_entity_poly.type
_entity_poly.pdbx_seq_one_letter_code
_entity_poly.pdbx_strand_id
1 'polypeptide(L)'
;MTAREKALSKLWTDRCTVTVREAKTNPQTHITDFVPRVLFTDVPCRLSFQTLSAADSGSAAALTQSVKLFLSNAYEVPEGSQITVTRQGKTLTFVRAGLPGVYVYHQEIMLEPAERWA
;
A
#
# COMPACT_ATOMS: atom_id res chain seq x y z
N MET A 1 13.07 -3.81 -19.60
CA MET A 1 13.40 -4.25 -18.23
C MET A 1 14.85 -4.70 -18.16
N THR A 2 15.60 -4.25 -17.16
CA THR A 2 17.00 -4.70 -16.97
C THR A 2 17.05 -6.09 -16.33
N ALA A 3 18.21 -6.76 -16.37
CA ALA A 3 18.40 -8.06 -15.69
C ALA A 3 18.15 -7.95 -14.17
N ARG A 4 18.48 -6.81 -13.56
CA ARG A 4 18.27 -6.53 -12.14
C ARG A 4 16.79 -6.35 -11.80
N GLU A 5 16.07 -5.58 -12.61
CA GLU A 5 14.62 -5.40 -12.48
C GLU A 5 13.87 -6.73 -12.60
N LYS A 6 14.25 -7.56 -13.59
CA LYS A 6 13.68 -8.90 -13.79
C LYS A 6 14.02 -9.87 -12.65
N ALA A 7 15.16 -9.72 -12.00
CA ALA A 7 15.49 -10.52 -10.82
C ALA A 7 14.67 -10.09 -9.61
N LEU A 8 14.49 -8.79 -9.39
CA LEU A 8 13.69 -8.24 -8.30
C LEU A 8 12.22 -8.63 -8.42
N SER A 9 11.65 -8.57 -9.62
CA SER A 9 10.24 -8.91 -9.86
C SER A 9 9.90 -10.36 -9.55
N LYS A 10 10.88 -11.27 -9.51
CA LYS A 10 10.67 -12.67 -9.08
C LYS A 10 10.32 -12.80 -7.60
N LEU A 11 10.67 -11.81 -6.78
CA LEU A 11 10.33 -11.76 -5.36
C LEU A 11 8.89 -11.25 -5.12
N TRP A 12 8.23 -10.76 -6.17
CA TRP A 12 6.88 -10.20 -6.11
C TRP A 12 5.85 -11.30 -6.36
N THR A 13 5.62 -12.12 -5.33
CA THR A 13 4.66 -13.22 -5.38
C THR A 13 3.25 -12.82 -4.96
N ASP A 14 3.09 -11.62 -4.41
CA ASP A 14 1.81 -11.10 -3.96
C ASP A 14 1.16 -10.28 -5.08
N ARG A 15 -0.14 -10.02 -4.93
CA ARG A 15 -0.89 -9.17 -5.87
C ARG A 15 -1.58 -8.05 -5.11
N CYS A 16 -1.51 -6.82 -5.60
CA CYS A 16 -2.23 -5.71 -4.99
C CYS A 16 -3.19 -5.01 -5.95
N THR A 17 -4.24 -4.46 -5.37
CA THR A 17 -5.20 -3.56 -6.02
C THR A 17 -5.14 -2.23 -5.28
N VAL A 18 -5.03 -1.14 -6.04
CA VAL A 18 -4.95 0.23 -5.52
C VAL A 18 -6.25 0.95 -5.83
N THR A 19 -6.90 1.46 -4.79
CA THR A 19 -8.15 2.19 -4.87
C THR A 19 -7.97 3.58 -4.29
N VAL A 20 -8.39 4.60 -5.03
CA VAL A 20 -8.41 6.00 -4.57
C VAL A 20 -9.83 6.47 -4.30
N ARG A 21 -9.94 7.57 -3.57
CA ARG A 21 -11.20 8.30 -3.41
C ARG A 21 -11.21 9.44 -4.43
N GLU A 22 -12.08 9.33 -5.42
CA GLU A 22 -12.24 10.35 -6.46
C GLU A 22 -13.39 11.29 -6.10
N ALA A 23 -13.15 12.58 -6.18
CA ALA A 23 -14.18 13.60 -5.98
C ALA A 23 -15.11 13.62 -7.20
N LYS A 24 -16.40 13.38 -6.98
CA LYS A 24 -17.44 13.42 -8.01
C LYS A 24 -18.51 14.42 -7.62
N THR A 25 -18.60 15.49 -8.40
CA THR A 25 -19.61 16.54 -8.21
C THR A 25 -20.88 16.21 -8.98
N ASN A 26 -22.02 16.23 -8.30
CA ASN A 26 -23.32 16.09 -8.94
C ASN A 26 -23.66 17.40 -9.69
N PRO A 27 -23.92 17.35 -11.01
CA PRO A 27 -24.16 18.56 -11.81
C PRO A 27 -25.50 19.25 -11.48
N GLN A 28 -26.44 18.58 -10.83
CA GLN A 28 -27.73 19.14 -10.44
C GLN A 28 -27.71 19.73 -9.03
N THR A 29 -27.06 19.06 -8.08
CA THR A 29 -27.04 19.52 -6.67
C THR A 29 -25.77 20.29 -6.32
N HIS A 30 -24.74 20.27 -7.17
CA HIS A 30 -23.40 20.80 -6.93
C HIS A 30 -22.68 20.23 -5.69
N ILE A 31 -23.22 19.17 -5.08
CA ILE A 31 -22.61 18.45 -3.97
C ILE A 31 -21.49 17.57 -4.51
N THR A 32 -20.34 17.56 -3.82
CA THR A 32 -19.19 16.71 -4.16
C THR A 32 -19.08 15.56 -3.17
N ASP A 33 -19.16 14.35 -3.69
CA ASP A 33 -18.97 13.11 -2.94
C ASP A 33 -17.64 12.46 -3.29
N PHE A 34 -17.10 11.66 -2.37
CA PHE A 34 -15.87 10.91 -2.60
C PHE A 34 -16.19 9.43 -2.84
N VAL A 35 -16.08 9.01 -4.09
CA VAL A 35 -16.39 7.64 -4.51
C VAL A 35 -15.10 6.81 -4.67
N PRO A 36 -15.09 5.53 -4.25
CA PRO A 36 -13.96 4.64 -4.51
C PRO A 36 -13.79 4.39 -6.02
N ARG A 37 -12.58 4.58 -6.52
CA ARG A 37 -12.18 4.25 -7.90
C ARG A 37 -10.91 3.40 -7.88
N VAL A 38 -10.95 2.26 -8.57
CA VAL A 38 -9.77 1.40 -8.73
C VAL A 38 -8.82 2.02 -9.75
N LEU A 39 -7.57 2.28 -9.35
CA LEU A 39 -6.52 2.76 -10.24
C LEU A 39 -5.82 1.61 -10.95
N PHE A 40 -5.43 0.58 -10.19
CA PHE A 40 -4.77 -0.60 -10.72
C PHE A 40 -5.32 -1.84 -10.02
N THR A 41 -5.45 -2.92 -10.78
CA THR A 41 -5.99 -4.18 -10.30
C THR A 41 -4.95 -5.27 -10.47
N ASP A 42 -4.82 -6.10 -9.44
CA ASP A 42 -4.05 -7.34 -9.50
C ASP A 42 -2.63 -7.12 -10.04
N VAL A 43 -1.88 -6.15 -9.50
CA VAL A 43 -0.51 -5.87 -9.94
C VAL A 43 0.50 -6.65 -9.10
N PRO A 44 1.59 -7.17 -9.68
CA PRO A 44 2.64 -7.85 -8.91
C PRO A 44 3.26 -6.92 -7.85
N CYS A 45 3.31 -7.39 -6.60
CA CYS A 45 3.92 -6.67 -5.50
C CYS A 45 4.56 -7.64 -4.49
N ARG A 46 5.22 -7.10 -3.47
CA ARG A 46 5.67 -7.88 -2.31
C ARG A 46 5.34 -7.15 -1.01
N LEU A 47 4.66 -7.86 -0.11
CA LEU A 47 4.35 -7.37 1.23
C LEU A 47 5.40 -7.87 2.23
N SER A 48 6.04 -6.94 2.93
CA SER A 48 7.02 -7.23 3.97
C SER A 48 6.54 -6.72 5.32
N PHE A 49 6.77 -7.54 6.35
CA PHE A 49 6.48 -7.22 7.74
C PHE A 49 7.80 -7.13 8.50
N GLN A 50 7.96 -6.08 9.29
CA GLN A 50 9.08 -5.93 10.21
C GLN A 50 8.52 -5.68 11.61
N THR A 51 8.86 -6.58 12.54
CA THR A 51 8.54 -6.39 13.96
C THR A 51 9.57 -5.44 14.58
N LEU A 52 9.09 -4.39 15.23
CA LEU A 52 9.91 -3.47 16.02
C LEU A 52 9.71 -3.83 17.50
N SER A 53 10.79 -4.22 18.18
CA SER A 53 10.81 -4.34 19.64
C SER A 53 10.94 -2.95 20.26
N ALA A 54 10.06 -2.59 21.20
CA ALA A 54 10.26 -1.37 21.97
C ALA A 54 11.57 -1.51 22.77
N ALA A 55 12.48 -0.55 22.61
CA ALA A 55 13.66 -0.46 23.48
C ALA A 55 13.20 -0.01 24.88
N ASP A 56 13.80 -0.62 25.91
CA ASP A 56 13.42 -0.50 27.31
C ASP A 56 13.24 0.95 27.80
N SER A 57 11.99 1.40 27.89
CA SER A 57 11.63 2.57 28.70
C SER A 57 10.37 2.28 29.52
N GLY A 58 10.48 1.35 30.47
CA GLY A 58 9.66 1.27 31.70
C GLY A 58 8.13 1.12 31.60
N SER A 59 7.55 1.12 30.41
CA SER A 59 6.13 0.98 30.13
C SER A 59 5.93 -0.17 29.15
N ALA A 60 4.86 -0.94 29.30
CA ALA A 60 4.58 -2.15 28.54
C ALA A 60 4.98 -2.00 27.06
N ALA A 61 5.98 -2.78 26.63
CA ALA A 61 6.51 -2.72 25.28
C ALA A 61 5.41 -3.06 24.27
N ALA A 62 4.86 -2.04 23.60
CA ALA A 62 3.93 -2.25 22.50
C ALA A 62 4.71 -2.86 21.31
N LEU A 63 4.43 -4.12 21.00
CA LEU A 63 4.89 -4.78 19.78
C LEU A 63 4.33 -4.00 18.58
N THR A 64 5.17 -3.19 17.94
CA THR A 64 4.77 -2.40 16.78
C THR A 64 5.23 -3.12 15.52
N GLN A 65 4.31 -3.38 14.60
CA GLN A 65 4.65 -3.96 13.30
C GLN A 65 4.65 -2.88 12.23
N SER A 66 5.77 -2.78 11.52
CA SER A 66 5.90 -1.96 10.33
C SER A 66 5.58 -2.80 9.10
N VAL A 67 4.63 -2.34 8.28
CA VAL A 67 4.24 -3.00 7.03
C VAL A 67 4.74 -2.18 5.86
N LYS A 68 5.44 -2.83 4.93
CA LYS A 68 6.02 -2.19 3.75
C LYS A 68 5.63 -2.93 2.48
N LEU A 69 5.15 -2.18 1.50
CA LEU A 69 4.87 -2.66 0.15
C LEU A 69 6.03 -2.33 -0.78
N PHE A 70 6.51 -3.33 -1.51
CA PHE A 70 7.42 -3.14 -2.62
C PHE A 70 6.62 -3.21 -3.92
N LEU A 71 6.74 -2.18 -4.75
CA LEU A 71 5.99 -2.04 -6.01
C LEU A 71 6.89 -1.46 -7.09
N SER A 72 6.62 -1.76 -8.37
CA SER A 72 7.33 -1.10 -9.47
C SER A 72 7.06 0.42 -9.47
N ASN A 73 8.04 1.21 -9.89
CA ASN A 73 7.87 2.65 -10.11
C ASN A 73 6.90 2.98 -11.25
N ALA A 74 6.52 1.99 -12.06
CA ALA A 74 5.52 2.17 -13.10
C ALA A 74 4.11 2.45 -12.54
N TYR A 75 3.87 2.21 -11.25
CA TYR A 75 2.57 2.39 -10.60
C TYR A 75 2.64 3.56 -9.62
N GLU A 76 2.07 4.70 -9.99
CA GLU A 76 1.97 5.83 -9.08
C GLU A 76 0.86 5.58 -8.06
N VAL A 77 1.19 5.59 -6.76
CA VAL A 77 0.22 5.37 -5.69
C VAL A 77 0.01 6.68 -4.91
N PRO A 78 -1.11 7.39 -5.15
CA PRO A 78 -1.41 8.64 -4.46
C PRO A 78 -1.56 8.46 -2.95
N GLU A 79 -1.33 9.54 -2.20
CA GLU A 79 -1.62 9.58 -0.77
C GLU A 79 -3.09 9.26 -0.46
N GLY A 80 -3.35 8.61 0.67
CA GLY A 80 -4.70 8.19 1.06
C GLY A 80 -5.27 7.04 0.24
N SER A 81 -4.52 6.46 -0.71
CA SER A 81 -4.94 5.27 -1.43
C SER A 81 -5.13 4.09 -0.49
N GLN A 82 -6.24 3.38 -0.66
CA GLN A 82 -6.44 2.05 -0.10
C GLN A 82 -5.71 1.03 -0.97
N ILE A 83 -4.97 0.14 -0.32
CA ILE A 83 -4.20 -0.90 -0.98
C ILE A 83 -4.64 -2.25 -0.42
N THR A 84 -5.22 -3.06 -1.29
CA THR A 84 -5.68 -4.41 -0.96
C THR A 84 -4.68 -5.39 -1.53
N VAL A 85 -4.02 -6.16 -0.67
CA VAL A 85 -2.98 -7.14 -1.05
C VAL A 85 -3.49 -8.56 -0.83
N THR A 86 -3.42 -9.38 -1.87
CA THR A 86 -3.67 -10.81 -1.82
C THR A 86 -2.35 -11.56 -1.75
N ARG A 87 -2.16 -12.31 -0.65
CA ARG A 87 -0.98 -13.14 -0.38
C ARG A 87 -1.44 -14.53 0.03
N GLN A 88 -1.06 -15.55 -0.74
CA GLN A 88 -1.37 -16.96 -0.46
C GLN A 88 -2.87 -17.20 -0.16
N GLY A 89 -3.75 -16.56 -0.95
CA GLY A 89 -5.21 -16.68 -0.79
C GLY A 89 -5.83 -15.84 0.34
N LYS A 90 -5.02 -15.11 1.12
CA LYS A 90 -5.51 -14.17 2.14
C LYS A 90 -5.46 -12.75 1.61
N THR A 91 -6.48 -11.96 1.91
CA THR A 91 -6.55 -10.55 1.54
C THR A 91 -6.37 -9.68 2.78
N LEU A 92 -5.47 -8.70 2.67
CA LEU A 92 -5.18 -7.71 3.69
C LEU A 92 -5.40 -6.32 3.10
N THR A 93 -6.02 -5.43 3.86
CA THR A 93 -6.32 -4.07 3.41
C THR A 93 -5.55 -3.07 4.25
N PHE A 94 -4.88 -2.16 3.56
CA PHE A 94 -4.04 -1.13 4.14
C PHE A 94 -4.37 0.23 3.53
N VAL A 95 -3.85 1.28 4.15
CA VAL A 95 -3.80 2.63 3.59
C VAL A 95 -2.33 3.00 3.40
N ARG A 96 -2.02 3.71 2.31
CA ARG A 96 -0.69 4.30 2.11
C ARG A 96 -0.39 5.30 3.24
N ALA A 97 0.73 5.09 3.92
CA ALA A 97 1.24 5.98 4.96
C ALA A 97 2.58 6.59 4.55
N GLY A 98 2.80 7.85 4.97
CA GLY A 98 4.06 8.55 4.73
C GLY A 98 4.44 8.73 3.25
N LEU A 99 5.71 9.09 3.04
CA LEU A 99 6.29 9.23 1.70
C LEU A 99 6.92 7.90 1.24
N PRO A 100 6.74 7.49 -0.02
CA PRO A 100 7.38 6.31 -0.55
C PRO A 100 8.88 6.55 -0.73
N GLY A 101 9.69 5.55 -0.36
CA GLY A 101 11.10 5.50 -0.72
C GLY A 101 11.24 5.05 -2.17
N VAL A 102 11.67 5.94 -3.07
CA VAL A 102 11.82 5.63 -4.50
C VAL A 102 13.26 5.21 -4.81
N TYR A 103 13.41 4.01 -5.35
CA TYR A 103 14.68 3.45 -5.82
C TYR A 103 14.66 3.28 -7.33
N VAL A 104 15.78 2.89 -7.93
CA VAL A 104 15.94 2.81 -9.40
C VAL A 104 14.87 1.94 -10.10
N TYR A 105 14.43 0.84 -9.46
CA TYR A 105 13.52 -0.14 -10.10
C TYR A 105 12.22 -0.39 -9.32
N HIS A 106 12.08 0.18 -8.13
CA HIS A 106 10.93 -0.05 -7.27
C HIS A 106 10.78 1.09 -6.28
N GLN A 107 9.59 1.18 -5.71
CA GLN A 107 9.28 2.03 -4.59
C GLN A 107 8.93 1.17 -3.38
N GLU A 108 9.22 1.72 -2.21
CA GLU A 108 8.86 1.18 -0.91
C GLU A 108 7.80 2.08 -0.28
N ILE A 109 6.60 1.56 -0.14
CA ILE A 109 5.45 2.30 0.41
C ILE A 109 5.18 1.79 1.82
N MET A 110 5.20 2.69 2.80
CA MET A 110 4.81 2.35 4.16
C MET A 110 3.29 2.21 4.22
N LEU A 111 2.83 1.21 4.96
CA LEU A 111 1.42 0.86 5.06
C LEU A 111 0.98 0.85 6.51
N GLU A 112 -0.22 1.38 6.73
CA GLU A 112 -0.95 1.23 7.99
C GLU A 112 -2.14 0.30 7.75
N PRO A 113 -2.48 -0.58 8.71
CA PRO A 113 -3.71 -1.36 8.64
C PRO A 113 -4.89 -0.43 8.39
N ALA A 114 -5.79 -0.83 7.50
CA ALA A 114 -7.06 -0.13 7.35
C ALA A 114 -7.96 -0.46 8.56
N GLU A 115 -7.58 -0.05 9.76
CA GLU A 115 -8.47 -0.08 10.92
C GLU A 115 -9.49 1.04 10.75
N ARG A 116 -10.76 0.63 10.59
CA ARG A 116 -11.94 1.46 10.26
C ARG A 116 -12.03 1.90 8.80
N TRP A 117 -12.46 0.97 7.95
CA TRP A 117 -13.48 1.35 6.97
C TRP A 117 -14.83 1.31 7.70
N ALA A 118 -15.14 2.39 8.43
CA ALA A 118 -16.49 2.63 8.95
C ALA A 118 -17.37 3.17 7.82
#